data_AF-A0A7K2C9Q4-F1
#
_entry.id   AF-A0A7K2C9Q4-F1
#
_cell.length_a   1.000
_cell.length_b   1.000
_cell.length_c   1.000
_cell.angle_alpha   90.00
_cell.angle_beta   90.00
_cell.angle_gamma   90.00
#
_symmetry.space_group_name_H-M   'P 1'
#
loop_
_entity.id
_entity.type
_entity.pdbx_description
1 polymer ?
#
loop_
_entity_poly.entity_id
_entity_poly.type
_entity_poly.pdbx_seq_one_letter_code
_entity_poly.pdbx_strand_id
1 'polypeptide(L)'
;MALNIPFFIDEKLYEVKESPQKLSTLLQYAGESPEDTVLISEDGVEYTDPDTPVEVVKGSRFKTRKRNNSSKPVEKQLRYTVNGEQNTTVENPLPLGYILKNAGAGAAIDVNDLDSYYLENTVDGRKYENLDSLVTIVDGDNFLAIHVGSTPVAQYRCYKGL
;
A
#
# COMPACT_ATOMS: atom_id res chain seq x y z
N MET A 1 38.80 -19.20 29.82
CA MET A 1 37.67 -18.43 30.35
C MET A 1 37.28 -17.45 29.25
N ALA A 2 36.07 -17.58 28.68
CA ALA A 2 35.59 -16.57 27.75
C ALA A 2 35.27 -15.30 28.58
N LEU A 3 35.97 -14.20 28.30
CA LEU A 3 35.65 -12.92 28.94
C LEU A 3 34.44 -12.35 28.22
N ASN A 4 33.33 -12.19 28.95
CA ASN A 4 32.19 -11.46 28.46
C ASN A 4 32.60 -9.98 28.24
N ILE A 5 32.21 -9.41 27.11
CA ILE A 5 32.43 -8.01 26.75
C ILE A 5 31.14 -7.26 27.10
N PRO A 6 31.13 -6.44 28.17
CA PRO A 6 29.96 -5.66 28.53
C PRO A 6 29.80 -4.44 27.63
N PHE A 7 28.56 -4.14 27.23
CA PHE A 7 28.19 -2.98 26.42
C PHE A 7 26.78 -2.50 26.80
N PHE A 8 26.39 -1.32 26.33
CA PHE A 8 25.10 -0.72 26.67
C PHE A 8 24.26 -0.45 25.41
N ILE A 9 22.96 -0.76 25.48
CA ILE A 9 21.95 -0.28 24.52
C ILE A 9 20.88 0.44 25.33
N ASP A 10 20.60 1.71 25.02
CA ASP A 10 19.61 2.54 25.73
C ASP A 10 19.78 2.50 27.25
N GLU A 11 21.03 2.68 27.70
CA GLU A 11 21.45 2.65 29.11
C GLU A 11 21.31 1.29 29.83
N LYS A 12 20.81 0.26 29.16
CA LYS A 12 20.77 -1.12 29.68
C LYS A 12 22.05 -1.87 29.35
N LEU A 13 22.57 -2.61 30.33
CA LEU A 13 23.79 -3.41 30.21
C LEU A 13 23.49 -4.76 29.56
N TYR A 14 24.30 -5.12 28.56
CA TYR A 14 24.29 -6.40 27.87
C TYR A 14 25.72 -6.95 27.76
N GLU A 15 25.85 -8.24 27.44
CA GLU A 15 27.14 -8.92 27.36
C GLU A 15 27.21 -9.80 26.11
N VAL A 16 28.33 -9.72 25.37
CA VAL A 16 28.64 -10.61 24.25
C VAL A 16 29.92 -11.39 24.50
N LYS A 17 30.01 -12.60 23.95
CA LYS A 17 31.19 -13.48 24.13
C LYS A 17 32.28 -13.25 23.09
N GLU A 18 31.92 -12.68 21.95
CA GLU A 18 32.79 -12.43 20.82
C GLU A 18 32.38 -11.15 20.11
N SER A 19 33.32 -10.55 19.38
CA SER A 19 33.15 -9.32 18.61
C SER A 19 33.92 -9.50 17.29
N PRO A 20 33.39 -9.06 16.13
CA PRO A 20 32.15 -8.30 15.95
C PRO A 20 30.87 -9.15 16.10
N GLN A 21 29.74 -8.48 16.35
CA GLN A 21 28.41 -9.09 16.40
C GLN A 21 27.52 -8.56 15.28
N LYS A 22 26.58 -9.36 14.79
CA LYS A 22 25.59 -8.86 13.83
C LYS A 22 24.67 -7.83 14.50
N LEU A 23 24.29 -6.79 13.76
CA LEU A 23 23.28 -5.82 14.20
C LEU A 23 22.00 -6.49 14.70
N SER A 24 21.50 -7.47 13.94
CA SER A 24 20.33 -8.27 14.31
C SER A 24 20.45 -8.92 15.69
N THR A 25 21.61 -9.50 16.00
CA THR A 25 21.88 -10.11 17.31
C THR A 25 21.87 -9.06 18.43
N LEU A 26 22.48 -7.89 18.21
CA LEU A 26 22.50 -6.81 19.20
C LEU A 26 21.09 -6.28 19.50
N LEU A 27 20.28 -6.08 18.47
CA LEU A 27 18.89 -5.63 18.62
C LEU A 27 18.00 -6.71 19.25
N GLN A 28 18.24 -7.99 18.95
CA GLN A 28 17.56 -9.10 19.62
C GLN A 28 17.80 -9.13 21.14
N TYR A 29 19.03 -8.83 21.60
CA TYR A 29 19.28 -8.71 23.05
C TYR A 29 18.44 -7.61 23.69
N ALA A 30 18.21 -6.51 22.99
CA ALA A 30 17.37 -5.41 23.44
C ALA A 30 15.87 -5.68 23.28
N GLY A 31 15.47 -6.80 22.66
CA GLY A 31 14.07 -7.10 22.32
C GLY A 31 13.52 -6.25 21.17
N GLU A 32 14.39 -5.67 20.35
CA GLU A 32 14.04 -4.79 19.24
C GLU A 32 14.08 -5.53 17.90
N SER A 33 13.17 -5.15 16.99
CA SER A 33 13.16 -5.68 15.62
C SER A 33 14.21 -4.97 14.77
N PRO A 34 15.15 -5.69 14.11
CA PRO A 34 16.13 -5.07 13.22
C PRO A 34 15.53 -4.48 11.94
N GLU A 35 14.29 -4.82 11.61
CA GLU A 35 13.56 -4.28 10.46
C GLU A 35 13.06 -2.85 10.72
N ASP A 36 12.68 -2.58 11.97
CA ASP A 36 12.03 -1.33 12.39
C ASP A 36 12.90 -0.47 13.31
N THR A 37 14.14 -0.87 13.56
CA THR A 37 15.01 -0.21 14.54
C THR A 37 16.38 0.03 13.93
N VAL A 38 16.91 1.23 14.17
CA VAL A 38 18.26 1.65 13.81
C VAL A 38 19.08 1.69 15.09
N LEU A 39 20.26 1.07 15.07
CA LEU A 39 21.22 1.16 16.16
C LEU A 39 22.21 2.29 15.85
N ILE A 40 22.50 3.12 16.83
CA ILE A 40 23.36 4.30 16.68
C ILE A 40 24.49 4.19 17.71
N SER A 41 25.74 4.21 17.27
CA SER A 41 26.89 4.23 18.19
C SER A 41 27.04 5.59 18.89
N GLU A 42 27.84 5.63 19.95
CA GLU A 42 28.20 6.87 20.65
C GLU A 42 28.89 7.89 19.72
N ASP A 43 29.64 7.42 18.72
CA ASP A 43 30.29 8.25 17.69
C ASP A 43 29.32 8.77 16.61
N GLY A 44 28.03 8.41 16.70
CA GLY A 44 26.99 8.84 15.75
C GLY A 44 26.89 7.99 14.49
N VAL A 45 27.53 6.81 14.44
CA VAL A 45 27.41 5.88 13.31
C VAL A 45 26.08 5.15 13.39
N GLU A 46 25.26 5.25 12.34
CA GLU A 46 23.98 4.56 12.24
C GLU A 46 24.13 3.21 11.52
N TYR A 47 23.67 2.13 12.15
CA TYR A 47 23.61 0.78 11.60
C TYR A 47 22.17 0.43 11.25
N THR A 48 21.91 0.19 9.96
CA THR A 48 20.57 -0.06 9.43
C THR A 48 20.40 -1.46 8.81
N ASP A 49 21.48 -2.10 8.37
CA ASP A 49 21.41 -3.43 7.76
C ASP A 49 21.58 -4.53 8.84
N PRO A 50 20.60 -5.44 9.03
CA PRO A 50 20.63 -6.51 10.02
C PRO A 50 21.87 -7.41 10.00
N ASP A 51 22.52 -7.55 8.84
CA ASP A 51 23.72 -8.37 8.65
C ASP A 51 25.02 -7.59 8.85
N THR A 52 24.95 -6.29 9.13
CA THR A 52 26.13 -5.45 9.39
C THR A 52 26.89 -5.97 10.61
N PRO A 53 28.19 -6.26 10.50
CA PRO A 53 29.03 -6.53 11.66
C PRO A 53 29.27 -5.23 12.44
N VAL A 54 28.89 -5.23 13.70
CA VAL A 54 29.09 -4.13 14.65
C VAL A 54 30.20 -4.53 15.61
N GLU A 55 31.25 -3.72 15.67
CA GLU A 55 32.32 -3.89 16.64
C GLU A 55 31.84 -3.50 18.03
N VAL A 56 31.84 -4.48 18.94
CA VAL A 56 31.53 -4.27 20.35
C VAL A 56 32.82 -4.35 21.16
N VAL A 57 33.15 -3.26 21.84
CA VAL A 57 34.27 -3.21 22.79
C VAL A 57 33.73 -2.98 24.21
N LYS A 58 34.57 -3.25 25.22
CA LYS A 58 34.18 -3.10 26.62
C LYS A 58 33.77 -1.65 26.89
N GLY A 59 32.52 -1.46 27.29
CA GLY A 59 31.96 -0.14 27.60
C GLY A 59 31.35 0.58 26.40
N SER A 60 31.28 -0.03 25.21
CA SER A 60 30.56 0.54 24.06
C SER A 60 29.13 0.92 24.44
N ARG A 61 28.69 2.08 23.97
CA ARG A 61 27.32 2.58 24.16
C ARG A 61 26.64 2.75 22.83
N PHE A 62 25.44 2.20 22.75
CA PHE A 62 24.56 2.34 21.61
C PHE A 62 23.21 2.89 22.06
N LYS A 63 22.54 3.57 21.14
CA LYS A 63 21.16 4.00 21.27
C LYS A 63 20.34 3.34 20.17
N THR A 64 19.10 3.00 20.47
CA THR A 64 18.15 2.62 19.43
C THR A 64 17.28 3.81 19.05
N ARG A 65 16.89 3.85 17.79
CA ARG A 65 15.86 4.74 17.29
C ARG A 65 14.95 3.90 16.41
N LYS A 66 13.63 4.05 16.54
CA LYS A 66 12.73 3.47 15.54
C LYS A 66 13.11 4.03 14.18
N ARG A 67 13.31 3.15 13.22
CA ARG A 67 13.46 3.52 11.83
C ARG A 67 12.27 4.41 11.50
N ASN A 68 12.53 5.53 10.86
CA ASN A 68 11.46 6.38 10.36
C ASN A 68 10.85 5.65 9.14
N ASN A 69 10.21 4.51 9.38
CA ASN A 69 9.37 3.79 8.43
C ASN A 69 8.08 4.60 8.28
N SER A 70 8.22 5.84 7.79
CA SER A 70 7.20 6.51 6.99
C SER A 70 7.10 5.88 5.60
N SER A 71 7.75 4.73 5.38
CA SER A 71 7.33 3.78 4.37
C SER A 71 5.99 3.18 4.83
N LYS A 72 4.91 3.96 4.68
CA LYS A 72 3.64 3.35 4.30
C LYS A 72 3.97 2.34 3.20
N PRO A 73 3.38 1.12 3.19
CA PRO A 73 3.54 0.24 2.04
C PRO A 73 3.33 1.10 0.80
N VAL A 74 4.27 1.10 -0.15
CA VAL A 74 4.11 1.84 -1.41
C VAL A 74 2.80 1.32 -1.97
N GLU A 75 1.73 2.10 -1.83
CA GLU A 75 0.41 1.62 -2.19
C GLU A 75 0.49 1.33 -3.68
N LYS A 76 0.45 0.04 -4.02
CA LYS A 76 0.66 -0.40 -5.38
C LYS A 76 -0.49 0.17 -6.19
N GLN A 77 -0.19 1.12 -7.07
CA GLN A 77 -1.19 1.66 -7.99
C GLN A 77 -1.72 0.51 -8.85
N LEU A 78 -2.99 0.19 -8.66
CA LEU A 78 -3.75 -0.75 -9.46
C LEU A 78 -4.30 -0.01 -10.66
N ARG A 79 -4.08 -0.55 -11.86
CA ARG A 79 -4.59 0.01 -13.11
C ARG A 79 -5.77 -0.82 -13.57
N TYR A 80 -6.84 -0.16 -13.94
CA TYR A 80 -8.03 -0.81 -14.49
C TYR A 80 -8.66 0.08 -15.55
N THR A 81 -9.51 -0.48 -16.39
CA THR A 81 -10.27 0.28 -17.38
C THR A 81 -11.77 0.21 -17.10
N VAL A 82 -12.49 1.28 -17.40
CA VAL A 82 -13.96 1.29 -17.40
C VAL A 82 -14.42 1.85 -18.73
N ASN A 83 -15.22 1.10 -19.50
CA ASN A 83 -15.66 1.51 -20.85
C ASN A 83 -14.49 1.93 -21.78
N GLY A 84 -13.31 1.34 -21.59
CA GLY A 84 -12.09 1.67 -22.33
C GLY A 84 -11.28 2.86 -21.80
N GLU A 85 -11.75 3.56 -20.76
CA GLU A 85 -11.04 4.65 -20.11
C GLU A 85 -10.12 4.14 -19.00
N GLN A 86 -8.84 4.53 -19.03
CA GLN A 86 -7.84 4.09 -18.05
C GLN A 86 -8.00 4.82 -16.71
N ASN A 87 -8.02 4.04 -15.64
CA ASN A 87 -8.19 4.49 -14.28
C ASN A 87 -7.11 3.86 -13.38
N THR A 88 -6.75 4.56 -12.32
CA THR A 88 -5.76 4.08 -11.34
C THR A 88 -6.24 4.31 -9.93
N THR A 89 -6.07 3.32 -9.05
CA THR A 89 -6.37 3.45 -7.62
C THR A 89 -5.26 2.86 -6.76
N VAL A 90 -5.13 3.39 -5.55
CA VAL A 90 -4.31 2.83 -4.47
C VAL A 90 -5.17 2.15 -3.39
N GLU A 91 -6.46 2.46 -3.36
CA GLU A 91 -7.45 1.90 -2.45
C GLU A 91 -8.14 0.70 -3.10
N ASN A 92 -8.28 -0.40 -2.34
CA ASN A 92 -8.93 -1.63 -2.77
C ASN A 92 -9.47 -2.36 -1.53
N PRO A 93 -10.75 -2.76 -1.47
CA PRO A 93 -11.79 -2.60 -2.50
C PRO A 93 -12.37 -1.18 -2.60
N LEU A 94 -12.97 -0.85 -3.75
CA LEU A 94 -13.65 0.42 -4.00
C LEU A 94 -15.18 0.24 -4.08
N PRO A 95 -15.99 1.19 -3.60
CA PRO A 95 -17.42 1.19 -3.86
C PRO A 95 -17.73 1.31 -5.36
N LEU A 96 -18.73 0.57 -5.84
CA LEU A 96 -19.18 0.63 -7.22
C LEU A 96 -19.52 2.06 -7.65
N GLY A 97 -20.25 2.81 -6.83
CA GLY A 97 -20.61 4.20 -7.14
C GLY A 97 -19.39 5.12 -7.27
N TYR A 98 -18.32 4.85 -6.53
CA TYR A 98 -17.06 5.57 -6.68
C TYR A 98 -16.38 5.26 -8.02
N ILE A 99 -16.38 3.98 -8.43
CA ILE A 99 -15.82 3.57 -9.73
C ILE A 99 -16.59 4.22 -10.88
N LEU A 100 -17.92 4.15 -10.87
CA LEU A 100 -18.76 4.69 -11.94
C LEU A 100 -18.64 6.23 -12.05
N LYS A 101 -18.55 6.93 -10.92
CA LYS A 101 -18.34 8.38 -10.89
C LYS A 101 -16.96 8.80 -11.43
N ASN A 102 -15.93 7.99 -11.14
CA ASN A 102 -14.55 8.29 -11.53
C ASN A 102 -14.12 7.66 -12.85
N ALA A 103 -14.96 6.80 -13.45
CA ALA A 103 -14.73 6.19 -14.76
C ALA A 103 -14.48 7.21 -15.90
N GLY A 104 -14.66 8.50 -15.62
CA GLY A 104 -14.28 9.62 -16.44
C GLY A 104 -15.39 10.08 -17.37
N ALA A 105 -15.23 11.30 -17.91
CA ALA A 105 -16.21 11.89 -18.80
C ALA A 105 -16.31 11.15 -20.16
N GLY A 106 -15.38 10.24 -20.46
CA GLY A 106 -15.36 9.46 -21.70
C GLY A 106 -16.25 8.21 -21.68
N ALA A 107 -16.63 7.72 -20.50
CA ALA A 107 -17.42 6.50 -20.35
C ALA A 107 -18.92 6.66 -20.69
N ALA A 108 -19.41 7.89 -20.97
CA ALA A 108 -20.81 8.22 -21.21
C ALA A 108 -21.76 7.74 -20.09
N ILE A 109 -21.30 7.82 -18.84
CA ILE A 109 -22.08 7.50 -17.64
C ILE A 109 -22.75 8.77 -17.15
N ASP A 110 -24.07 8.74 -16.96
CA ASP A 110 -24.78 9.83 -16.30
C ASP A 110 -24.56 9.75 -14.78
N VAL A 111 -23.72 10.64 -14.27
CA VAL A 111 -23.40 10.73 -12.84
C VAL A 111 -24.61 11.10 -11.97
N ASN A 112 -25.71 11.57 -12.55
CA ASN A 112 -26.96 11.85 -11.84
C ASN A 112 -27.90 10.64 -11.79
N ASP A 113 -27.57 9.56 -12.51
CA ASP A 113 -28.38 8.34 -12.62
C ASP A 113 -27.51 7.08 -12.46
N LEU A 114 -26.56 7.11 -11.52
CA LEU A 114 -25.63 6.00 -11.26
C LEU A 114 -26.35 4.71 -10.84
N ASP A 115 -27.49 4.82 -10.14
CA ASP A 115 -28.32 3.69 -9.72
C ASP A 115 -28.86 2.86 -10.91
N SER A 116 -28.90 3.46 -12.11
CA SER A 116 -29.28 2.79 -13.35
C SER A 116 -28.11 2.07 -14.03
N TYR A 117 -26.92 2.01 -13.44
CA TYR A 117 -25.75 1.32 -14.00
C TYR A 117 -25.31 0.14 -13.13
N TYR A 118 -24.91 -0.96 -13.76
CA TYR A 118 -24.11 -2.01 -13.14
C TYR A 118 -22.75 -2.11 -13.82
N LEU A 119 -21.79 -2.71 -13.11
CA LEU A 119 -20.43 -2.91 -13.60
C LEU A 119 -20.17 -4.39 -13.79
N GLU A 120 -19.66 -4.75 -14.96
CA GLU A 120 -19.28 -6.12 -15.30
C GLU A 120 -17.79 -6.17 -15.63
N ASN A 121 -17.02 -7.00 -14.95
CA ASN A 121 -15.63 -7.25 -15.32
C ASN A 121 -15.61 -8.18 -16.54
N THR A 122 -15.11 -7.68 -17.67
CA THR A 122 -15.05 -8.42 -18.93
C THR A 122 -13.97 -9.50 -18.96
N VAL A 123 -13.04 -9.50 -17.99
CA VAL A 123 -11.97 -10.49 -17.88
C VAL A 123 -12.46 -11.77 -17.20
N ASP A 124 -13.26 -11.65 -16.15
CA ASP A 124 -13.69 -12.80 -15.32
C ASP A 124 -15.22 -12.96 -15.16
N GLY A 125 -16.02 -12.03 -15.69
CA GLY A 125 -17.47 -12.09 -15.67
C GLY A 125 -18.14 -11.68 -14.35
N ARG A 126 -17.39 -11.16 -13.36
CA ARG A 126 -17.99 -10.65 -12.11
C ARG A 126 -18.89 -9.45 -12.37
N LYS A 127 -20.08 -9.44 -11.77
CA LYS A 127 -21.07 -8.36 -11.88
C LYS A 127 -21.31 -7.69 -10.54
N TYR A 128 -21.44 -6.36 -10.56
CA TYR A 128 -21.69 -5.51 -9.41
C TYR A 128 -22.86 -4.60 -9.74
N GLU A 129 -24.00 -4.82 -9.09
CA GLU A 129 -25.27 -4.15 -9.41
C GLU A 129 -25.70 -3.10 -8.38
N ASN A 130 -25.10 -3.11 -7.18
CA ASN A 130 -25.44 -2.19 -6.11
C ASN A 130 -24.29 -1.19 -5.88
N LEU A 131 -24.58 0.11 -5.81
CA LEU A 131 -23.60 1.19 -5.67
C LEU A 131 -22.69 1.06 -4.43
N ASP A 132 -23.20 0.46 -3.36
CA ASP A 132 -22.46 0.20 -2.12
C ASP A 132 -21.63 -1.09 -2.18
N SER A 133 -21.74 -1.87 -3.27
CA SER A 133 -20.95 -3.08 -3.45
C SER A 133 -19.48 -2.74 -3.51
N LEU A 134 -18.70 -3.44 -2.69
CA LEU A 134 -17.25 -3.37 -2.72
C LEU A 134 -16.73 -4.17 -3.92
N VAL A 135 -16.16 -3.46 -4.87
CA VAL A 135 -15.53 -3.99 -6.08
C VAL A 135 -14.05 -4.21 -5.78
N THR A 136 -13.63 -5.47 -5.80
CA THR A 136 -12.21 -5.83 -5.70
C THR A 136 -11.54 -5.67 -7.05
N ILE A 137 -10.61 -4.73 -7.14
CA ILE A 137 -9.85 -4.40 -8.35
C ILE A 137 -8.54 -5.17 -8.35
N VAL A 138 -8.20 -5.75 -9.50
CA VAL A 138 -6.91 -6.35 -9.81
C VAL A 138 -6.27 -5.58 -10.95
N ASP A 139 -4.94 -5.51 -10.97
CA ASP A 139 -4.19 -4.82 -12.02
C ASP A 139 -4.47 -5.48 -13.39
N GLY A 140 -4.95 -4.68 -14.34
CA GLY A 140 -5.40 -5.15 -15.65
C GLY A 140 -6.89 -5.50 -15.75
N ASP A 141 -7.68 -5.30 -14.68
CA ASP A 141 -9.13 -5.45 -14.76
C ASP A 141 -9.73 -4.52 -15.81
N ASN A 142 -10.69 -5.04 -16.57
CA ASN A 142 -11.42 -4.28 -17.58
C ASN A 142 -12.91 -4.39 -17.32
N PHE A 143 -13.51 -3.28 -16.90
CA PHE A 143 -14.91 -3.20 -16.55
C PHE A 143 -15.74 -2.54 -17.66
N LEU A 144 -16.97 -3.02 -17.82
CA LEU A 144 -18.00 -2.44 -18.65
C LEU A 144 -19.11 -1.94 -17.74
N ALA A 145 -19.36 -0.63 -17.76
CA ALA A 145 -20.49 0.00 -17.10
C ALA A 145 -21.70 -0.02 -18.05
N ILE A 146 -22.77 -0.70 -17.63
CA ILE A 146 -23.93 -0.99 -18.46
C ILE A 146 -25.17 -0.37 -17.81
N HIS A 147 -25.90 0.43 -18.58
CA HIS A 147 -27.14 1.07 -18.16
C HIS A 147 -28.33 0.08 -18.25
N VAL A 148 -29.09 -0.09 -17.17
CA VAL A 148 -30.22 -1.03 -17.03
C VAL A 148 -31.57 -0.33 -17.22
N GLY A 149 -31.61 1.00 -17.24
CA GLY A 149 -32.82 1.76 -17.55
C GLY A 149 -33.13 1.80 -19.06
N SER A 150 -34.34 2.26 -19.40
CA SER A 150 -34.68 2.60 -20.78
C SER A 150 -33.67 3.63 -21.27
N THR A 151 -32.77 3.25 -22.18
CA THR A 151 -31.88 4.19 -22.84
C THR A 151 -32.73 5.37 -23.33
N PRO A 152 -32.39 6.63 -23.04
CA PRO A 152 -33.02 7.74 -23.73
C PRO A 152 -32.61 7.63 -25.19
N VAL A 153 -33.42 6.92 -25.97
CA VAL A 153 -33.34 6.91 -27.43
C VAL A 153 -33.41 8.37 -27.81
N ALA A 154 -32.35 8.87 -28.44
CA ALA A 154 -32.31 10.21 -29.00
C ALA A 154 -33.63 10.42 -29.75
N GLN A 155 -34.53 11.21 -29.18
CA GLN A 155 -35.74 11.62 -29.88
C GLN A 155 -35.25 12.52 -31.01
N TYR A 156 -34.99 11.92 -32.17
CA TYR A 156 -34.92 12.62 -33.43
C TYR A 156 -36.24 13.38 -33.54
N ARG A 157 -36.21 14.67 -33.17
CA ARG A 157 -37.24 15.61 -33.54
C ARG A 157 -37.27 15.62 -35.06
N CYS A 158 -38.15 14.81 -35.65
CA CYS A 158 -38.60 15.04 -37.01
C CYS A 158 -39.17 16.46 -37.04
N TYR A 159 -38.40 17.41 -37.54
CA TYR A 159 -38.92 18.69 -37.99
C TYR A 159 -39.84 18.39 -39.17
N LYS A 160 -41.14 18.25 -38.88
CA LYS A 160 -42.19 18.37 -39.88
C LYS A 160 -42.54 19.86 -39.98
N GLY A 161 -42.25 20.44 -41.14
CA GLY A 161 -42.86 21.69 -41.61
C GLY A 161 -42.04 22.95 -41.35
N LEU A 162 -41.47 23.52 -42.41
CA LEU A 162 -42.11 24.59 -43.18
C LEU A 162 -41.45 24.69 -44.56
#